data_AF-A0A1H1BKR4-F1
#
_entry.id   AF-A0A1H1BKR4-F1
#
_cell.length_a   1.000
_cell.length_b   1.000
_cell.length_c   1.000
_cell.angle_alpha   90.00
_cell.angle_beta   90.00
_cell.angle_gamma   90.00
#
_symmetry.space_group_name_H-M   'P 1'
#
loop_
_entity.id
_entity.type
_entity.pdbx_description
1 polymer ?
#
loop_
_entity_poly.entity_id
_entity_poly.type
_entity_poly.pdbx_seq_one_letter_code
_entity_poly.pdbx_strand_id
1 'polypeptide(L)'
;MQWRAKWARNWDEVRYCSDACRRRGIRPVDAQLSEKILELLSARSAGATICPSEAARALGGDEWRDLMEPARRAARRLVADGEVEITQRGAVVDPSTAKGPIRIRRVR
;
A
#
# COMPACT_ATOMS: atom_id res chain seq x y z
N MET A 1 20.84 3.90 -7.29
CA MET A 1 19.47 4.04 -7.84
C MET A 1 19.09 2.79 -8.64
N GLN A 2 18.98 1.62 -7.97
CA GLN A 2 18.70 0.35 -8.66
C GLN A 2 17.43 -0.28 -8.07
N TRP A 3 16.27 0.32 -8.32
CA TRP A 3 14.97 -0.27 -7.94
C TRP A 3 14.01 -0.39 -9.13
N ARG A 4 14.23 0.35 -10.22
CA ARG A 4 13.25 0.52 -11.30
C ARG A 4 13.28 -0.55 -12.41
N ALA A 5 14.34 -1.33 -12.55
CA ALA A 5 14.50 -2.20 -13.73
C ALA A 5 13.95 -3.63 -13.57
N LYS A 6 13.86 -4.16 -12.34
CA LYS A 6 13.56 -5.59 -12.12
C LYS A 6 12.06 -5.93 -12.19
N TRP A 7 11.18 -4.94 -12.01
CA TRP A 7 9.74 -5.15 -11.84
C TRP A 7 8.92 -4.77 -13.10
N ALA A 8 9.56 -4.18 -14.11
CA ALA A 8 8.92 -3.73 -15.33
C ALA A 8 8.40 -4.86 -16.25
N ARG A 9 8.67 -6.13 -15.94
CA ARG A 9 8.30 -7.28 -16.78
C ARG A 9 7.00 -7.98 -16.39
N ASN A 10 6.42 -7.70 -15.21
CA ASN A 10 5.22 -8.40 -14.71
C ASN A 10 4.03 -7.46 -14.43
N TRP A 11 3.88 -6.35 -15.15
CA TRP A 11 2.77 -5.39 -14.97
C TRP A 11 1.37 -5.99 -15.11
N ASP A 12 1.20 -7.10 -15.85
CA ASP A 12 -0.07 -7.82 -15.94
C ASP A 12 -0.43 -8.59 -14.65
N GLU A 13 0.57 -8.96 -13.85
CA GLU A 13 0.36 -9.60 -12.53
C GLU A 13 0.03 -8.57 -11.44
N VAL A 14 0.41 -7.32 -11.66
CA VAL A 14 0.40 -6.23 -10.68
C VAL A 14 -1.01 -5.74 -10.32
N ARG A 15 -2.03 -6.05 -11.12
CA ARG A 15 -3.45 -5.85 -10.76
C ARG A 15 -3.84 -6.64 -9.49
N TYR A 16 -3.05 -7.66 -9.13
CA TYR A 16 -3.22 -8.49 -7.96
C TYR A 16 -1.93 -8.62 -7.16
N CYS A 17 -1.88 -7.99 -5.99
CA CYS A 17 -0.76 -7.99 -5.05
C CYS A 17 -0.18 -9.36 -4.60
N SER A 18 -0.83 -10.47 -4.96
CA SER A 18 -0.43 -11.86 -4.73
C SER A 18 -1.45 -12.81 -5.39
N ASP A 19 -1.13 -14.11 -5.47
CA ASP A 19 -2.10 -15.14 -5.89
C ASP A 19 -3.37 -15.14 -5.05
N ALA A 20 -3.26 -14.85 -3.75
CA ALA A 20 -4.42 -14.72 -2.87
C ALA A 20 -5.27 -13.49 -3.24
N CYS A 21 -4.64 -12.37 -3.62
CA CYS A 21 -5.36 -11.20 -4.15
C CYS A 21 -6.09 -11.56 -5.46
N ARG A 22 -5.44 -12.35 -6.33
CA ARG A 22 -6.01 -12.78 -7.62
C ARG A 22 -7.24 -13.68 -7.43
N ARG A 23 -7.17 -14.68 -6.55
CA ARG A 23 -8.29 -15.59 -6.28
C ARG A 23 -9.48 -14.92 -5.60
N ARG A 24 -9.24 -13.95 -4.71
CA ARG A 24 -10.31 -13.24 -3.98
C ARG A 24 -10.96 -12.12 -4.81
N GLY A 25 -10.23 -11.53 -5.75
CA GLY A 25 -10.65 -10.32 -6.45
C GLY A 25 -10.54 -9.05 -5.59
N ILE A 26 -10.66 -7.90 -6.25
CA ILE A 26 -10.70 -6.57 -5.61
C ILE A 26 -12.12 -6.35 -5.08
N ARG A 27 -12.24 -6.04 -3.78
CA ARG A 27 -13.54 -5.70 -3.16
C ARG A 27 -13.70 -4.17 -3.05
N PRO A 28 -14.90 -3.63 -2.84
CA PRO A 28 -15.09 -2.20 -2.63
C PRO A 28 -14.22 -1.62 -1.50
N VAL A 29 -14.02 -2.37 -0.42
CA VAL A 29 -13.16 -1.97 0.70
C VAL A 29 -11.68 -1.81 0.30
N ASP A 30 -11.23 -2.56 -0.71
CA ASP A 30 -9.86 -2.48 -1.21
C ASP A 30 -9.60 -1.15 -1.96
N ALA A 31 -10.61 -0.64 -2.67
CA ALA A 31 -10.56 0.65 -3.35
C ALA A 31 -10.65 1.82 -2.36
N GLN A 32 -11.59 1.76 -1.43
CA GLN A 32 -11.75 2.77 -0.37
C GLN A 32 -10.48 2.94 0.48
N LEU A 33 -9.76 1.83 0.75
CA LEU A 33 -8.49 1.91 1.46
C LEU A 33 -7.38 2.57 0.63
N SER A 34 -7.35 2.36 -0.69
CA SER A 34 -6.41 3.06 -1.57
C SER A 34 -6.68 4.56 -1.56
N GLU A 35 -7.94 4.96 -1.73
CA GLU A 35 -8.37 6.38 -1.66
C GLU A 35 -7.99 6.99 -0.31
N LYS A 36 -8.28 6.29 0.80
CA LYS A 36 -7.98 6.78 2.14
C LYS A 36 -6.47 6.92 2.39
N ILE A 37 -5.65 6.04 1.84
CA ILE A 37 -4.18 6.19 1.89
C ILE A 37 -3.76 7.48 1.20
N LEU A 38 -4.26 7.74 -0.02
CA LEU A 38 -3.91 8.92 -0.79
C LEU A 38 -4.40 10.20 -0.10
N GLU A 39 -5.61 10.20 0.47
CA GLU A 39 -6.16 11.32 1.24
C GLU A 39 -5.34 11.62 2.50
N LEU A 40 -4.98 10.59 3.27
CA LEU A 40 -4.17 10.77 4.48
C LEU A 40 -2.76 11.28 4.14
N LEU A 41 -2.19 10.83 3.02
CA LEU A 41 -0.95 11.37 2.53
C LEU A 41 -1.14 12.80 2.04
N SER A 42 -2.21 13.11 1.29
CA SER A 42 -2.51 14.43 0.72
C SER A 42 -2.58 15.51 1.79
N ALA A 43 -3.19 15.19 2.93
CA ALA A 43 -3.34 16.06 4.09
C ALA A 43 -2.03 16.33 4.87
N ARG A 44 -0.93 15.63 4.54
CA ARG A 44 0.38 15.78 5.21
C ARG A 44 1.41 16.47 4.32
N SER A 45 2.44 17.00 4.97
CA SER A 45 3.62 17.57 4.30
C SER A 45 4.28 16.57 3.34
N ALA A 46 4.98 17.07 2.33
CA ALA A 46 5.50 16.26 1.22
C ALA A 46 6.41 15.09 1.66
N GLY A 47 7.15 15.24 2.76
CA GLY A 47 8.04 14.20 3.31
C GLY A 47 7.41 13.28 4.36
N ALA A 48 6.16 13.53 4.75
CA ALA A 48 5.51 12.77 5.80
C ALA A 48 5.16 11.36 5.34
N THR A 49 4.98 10.48 6.33
CA THR A 49 4.60 9.09 6.10
C THR A 49 3.36 8.74 6.90
N ILE A 50 2.64 7.70 6.47
CA ILE A 50 1.58 7.03 7.26
C ILE A 50 1.94 5.54 7.45
N CYS A 51 1.19 4.81 8.26
CA CYS A 51 1.19 3.34 8.25
C CYS A 51 -0.17 2.78 7.81
N PRO A 52 -0.26 1.50 7.40
CA PRO A 52 -1.52 0.89 6.97
C PRO A 52 -2.64 1.00 8.00
N SER A 53 -2.32 1.06 9.30
CA SER A 53 -3.33 1.10 10.36
C SER A 53 -4.05 2.43 10.45
N GLU A 54 -3.42 3.51 9.97
CA GLU A 54 -4.06 4.83 9.91
C GLU A 54 -5.22 4.80 8.90
N ALA A 55 -5.00 4.25 7.70
CA ALA A 55 -6.07 4.06 6.72
C ALA A 55 -7.13 3.04 7.19
N ALA A 56 -6.70 1.94 7.81
CA ALA A 56 -7.62 0.95 8.36
C ALA A 56 -8.52 1.52 9.47
N ARG A 57 -7.98 2.34 10.38
CA ARG A 57 -8.75 3.00 11.44
C ARG A 57 -9.69 4.06 10.90
N ALA A 58 -9.23 4.84 9.94
CA ALA A 58 -10.05 5.88 9.31
C ALA A 58 -11.26 5.28 8.56
N LEU A 59 -11.17 4.05 8.05
CA LEU A 59 -12.26 3.39 7.34
C LEU A 59 -13.10 2.45 8.23
N GLY A 60 -12.45 1.68 9.11
CA GLY A 60 -13.07 0.56 9.83
C GLY A 60 -13.46 0.84 11.28
N GLY A 61 -13.18 2.03 11.82
CA GLY A 61 -13.53 2.36 13.21
C GLY A 61 -13.02 1.32 14.20
N ASP A 62 -13.91 0.72 15.00
CA ASP A 62 -13.57 -0.31 15.99
C ASP A 62 -13.14 -1.65 15.37
N GLU A 63 -13.59 -1.95 14.15
CA GLU A 63 -13.28 -3.18 13.40
C GLU A 63 -12.03 -3.06 12.52
N TRP A 64 -11.23 -2.00 12.70
CA TRP A 64 -10.07 -1.71 11.86
C TRP A 64 -9.04 -2.84 11.77
N ARG A 65 -8.98 -3.73 12.78
CA ARG A 65 -8.04 -4.85 12.81
C ARG A 65 -8.24 -5.78 11.62
N ASP A 66 -9.49 -6.01 11.21
CA ASP A 66 -9.81 -6.87 10.06
C ASP A 66 -9.45 -6.22 8.73
N LEU A 67 -9.29 -4.89 8.73
CA LEU A 67 -8.83 -4.11 7.60
C LEU A 67 -7.31 -4.03 7.47
N MET A 68 -6.54 -4.68 8.36
CA MET A 68 -5.08 -4.60 8.32
C MET A 68 -4.47 -5.14 7.03
N GLU A 69 -4.79 -6.38 6.69
CA GLU A 69 -4.31 -6.98 5.43
C GLU A 69 -4.92 -6.30 4.20
N PRO A 70 -6.22 -5.96 4.15
CA PRO A 70 -6.76 -5.07 3.13
C PRO A 70 -5.96 -3.77 2.94
N ALA A 71 -5.55 -3.09 4.02
CA ALA A 71 -4.81 -1.83 3.93
C ALA A 71 -3.39 -2.03 3.39
N ARG A 72 -2.71 -3.11 3.78
CA ARG A 72 -1.42 -3.49 3.19
C ARG A 72 -1.54 -3.81 1.70
N ARG A 73 -2.62 -4.48 1.29
CA ARG A 73 -2.90 -4.75 -0.12
C ARG A 73 -3.17 -3.47 -0.91
N ALA A 74 -3.90 -2.52 -0.33
CA ALA A 74 -4.12 -1.20 -0.94
C ALA A 74 -2.82 -0.44 -1.15
N ALA A 75 -1.96 -0.40 -0.13
CA ALA A 75 -0.64 0.21 -0.25
C ALA A 75 0.22 -0.46 -1.34
N ARG A 76 0.18 -1.80 -1.46
CA ARG A 76 0.86 -2.53 -2.55
C ARG A 76 0.38 -2.12 -3.93
N ARG A 77 -0.94 -1.97 -4.13
CA ARG A 77 -1.52 -1.51 -5.40
C ARG A 77 -1.05 -0.10 -5.74
N LEU A 78 -1.05 0.81 -4.77
CA LEU A 78 -0.58 2.18 -5.00
C LEU A 78 0.93 2.24 -5.31
N VAL A 79 1.76 1.37 -4.74
CA VAL A 79 3.18 1.27 -5.13
C VAL A 79 3.29 0.84 -6.58
N ALA A 80 2.49 -0.15 -6.95
CA ALA A 80 2.39 -0.68 -8.30
C ALA A 80 1.93 0.37 -9.32
N ASP A 81 0.97 1.21 -8.95
CA ASP A 81 0.48 2.33 -9.76
C ASP A 81 1.49 3.50 -9.81
N GLY A 82 2.57 3.44 -9.04
CA GLY A 82 3.59 4.49 -8.99
C GLY A 82 3.20 5.71 -8.16
N GLU A 83 2.17 5.61 -7.33
CA GLU A 83 1.63 6.71 -6.52
C GLU A 83 2.37 6.87 -5.18
N VAL A 84 2.82 5.76 -4.60
CA VAL A 84 3.46 5.74 -3.27
C VAL A 84 4.71 4.84 -3.24
N GLU A 85 5.54 5.03 -2.23
CA GLU A 85 6.60 4.11 -1.84
C GLU A 85 6.30 3.50 -0.47
N ILE A 86 6.65 2.23 -0.29
CA ILE A 86 6.65 1.57 1.02
C ILE A 86 8.08 1.52 1.55
N THR A 87 8.24 1.92 2.80
CA THR A 87 9.51 1.93 3.50
C THR A 87 9.45 1.15 4.81
N GLN A 88 10.59 0.59 5.20
CA GLN A 88 10.77 -0.04 6.50
C GLN A 88 12.15 0.37 7.02
N ARG A 89 12.19 0.89 8.26
CA ARG A 89 13.40 1.47 8.86
C ARG A 89 14.07 2.53 7.95
N GLY A 90 13.25 3.34 7.28
CA GLY A 90 13.69 4.44 6.40
C GLY A 90 14.12 4.03 4.98
N ALA A 91 14.31 2.74 4.71
CA ALA A 91 14.67 2.24 3.38
C ALA A 91 13.42 1.84 2.58
N VAL A 92 13.41 2.09 1.27
CA VAL A 92 12.38 1.54 0.36
C VAL A 92 12.53 0.02 0.30
N VAL A 93 11.42 -0.70 0.45
CA VAL A 93 11.40 -2.16 0.48
C VAL A 93 10.38 -2.73 -0.49
N ASP A 94 10.59 -3.98 -0.87
CA ASP A 94 9.60 -4.78 -1.57
C ASP A 94 8.36 -5.00 -0.67
N PRO A 95 7.18 -4.49 -1.04
CA PRO A 95 6.01 -4.58 -0.19
C PRO A 95 5.32 -5.96 -0.22
N SER A 96 5.72 -6.84 -1.15
CA SER A 96 5.25 -8.24 -1.20
C SER A 96 5.95 -9.13 -0.17
N THR A 97 7.18 -8.77 0.22
CA THR A 97 7.99 -9.55 1.17
C THR A 97 8.21 -8.85 2.51
N ALA A 98 7.93 -7.55 2.62
CA ALA A 98 8.06 -6.79 3.86
C ALA A 98 7.18 -7.35 5.00
N LYS A 99 7.84 -7.71 6.11
CA LYS A 99 7.20 -8.22 7.34
C LYS A 99 7.28 -7.19 8.45
N GLY A 100 6.21 -7.11 9.24
CA GLY A 100 6.14 -6.20 10.39
C GLY A 100 5.80 -4.75 10.01
N PRO A 101 6.11 -3.77 10.87
CA PRO A 101 5.73 -2.37 10.67
C PRO A 101 6.34 -1.77 9.41
N ILE A 102 5.49 -1.17 8.58
CA ILE A 102 5.87 -0.46 7.35
C ILE A 102 5.33 0.96 7.38
N ARG A 103 5.97 1.86 6.63
CA ARG A 103 5.52 3.23 6.39
C ARG A 103 5.25 3.44 4.91
N ILE A 104 4.24 4.21 4.59
CA ILE A 104 3.83 4.58 3.23
C ILE A 104 4.11 6.07 3.05
N ARG A 105 4.67 6.48 1.92
CA ARG A 105 4.92 7.88 1.57
C ARG A 105 4.63 8.12 0.09
N ARG A 106 4.38 9.37 -0.30
CA ARG A 106 4.30 9.73 -1.74
C ARG A 106 5.64 9.46 -2.43
N VAL A 107 5.61 9.11 -3.71
CA VAL A 107 6.83 9.04 -4.53
C VAL A 107 7.53 10.40 -4.55
N ARG A 108 8.86 10.38 -4.52
CA ARG A 108 9.72 11.57 -4.59
C ARG A 108 10.20 11.84 -6.00
#